data_AF-A0A086Y8U4-F1
#
_entry.id   AF-A0A086Y8U4-F1
#
_cell.length_a   1.000
_cell.length_b   1.000
_cell.length_c   1.000
_cell.angle_alpha   90.00
_cell.angle_beta   90.00
_cell.angle_gamma   90.00
#
_symmetry.space_group_name_H-M   'P 1'
#
loop_
_entity.id
_entity.type
_entity.pdbx_description
1 polymer ?
#
loop_
_entity_poly.entity_id
_entity_poly.type
_entity_poly.pdbx_seq_one_letter_code
_entity_poly.pdbx_strand_id
1 'polypeptide(L)'
;MGLIRRLWARWQHDNRMRELIKSCTPEYDHHSDAWYLSPGMPINEEHIRIIKSDPWLTVHWPPYLRAEYGLLTLEQMQRDYEKWQDEVW
;
A
#
# COMPACT_ATOMS: atom_id res chain seq x y z
N MET A 1 -16.08 -23.43 -14.62
CA MET A 1 -16.14 -21.95 -14.72
C MET A 1 -16.06 -21.22 -13.36
N GLY A 2 -15.51 -21.80 -12.28
CA GLY A 2 -15.46 -21.13 -10.97
C GLY A 2 -14.16 -20.37 -10.65
N LEU A 3 -13.08 -20.59 -11.42
CA LEU A 3 -11.77 -20.01 -11.12
C LEU A 3 -11.66 -18.55 -11.60
N ILE A 4 -12.10 -18.28 -12.84
CA ILE A 4 -12.09 -16.93 -13.44
C ILE A 4 -12.93 -15.97 -12.60
N ARG A 5 -14.12 -16.38 -12.14
CA ARG A 5 -14.99 -15.54 -11.29
C ARG A 5 -14.37 -15.21 -9.94
N ARG A 6 -13.61 -16.15 -9.34
CA ARG A 6 -12.88 -15.92 -8.09
C ARG A 6 -11.70 -14.98 -8.27
N LEU A 7 -10.93 -15.13 -9.36
CA LEU A 7 -9.84 -14.23 -9.70
C LEU A 7 -10.34 -12.81 -9.96
N TRP A 8 -11.44 -12.68 -10.70
CA TRP A 8 -12.05 -11.39 -10.99
C TRP A 8 -12.61 -10.70 -9.75
N ALA A 9 -13.30 -11.44 -8.87
CA ALA A 9 -13.78 -10.90 -7.60
C ALA A 9 -12.64 -10.44 -6.70
N ARG A 10 -11.53 -11.20 -6.65
CA ARG A 10 -10.34 -10.80 -5.89
C ARG A 10 -9.69 -9.54 -6.47
N TRP A 11 -9.58 -9.44 -7.78
CA TRP A 11 -9.07 -8.25 -8.45
C TRP A 11 -9.95 -7.02 -8.18
N GLN A 12 -11.27 -7.15 -8.23
CA GLN A 12 -12.19 -6.06 -7.90
C GLN A 12 -12.05 -5.61 -6.44
N HIS A 13 -11.92 -6.56 -5.51
CA HIS A 13 -11.68 -6.26 -4.10
C HIS A 13 -10.36 -5.50 -3.90
N ASP A 14 -9.27 -5.99 -4.48
CA ASP A 14 -7.95 -5.36 -4.39
C ASP A 14 -8.00 -3.93 -4.98
N ASN A 15 -8.71 -3.69 -6.09
CA ASN A 15 -8.87 -2.34 -6.65
C ASN A 15 -9.70 -1.41 -5.77
N ARG A 16 -10.82 -1.89 -5.22
CA ARG A 16 -11.65 -1.10 -4.31
C ARG A 16 -10.86 -0.69 -3.07
N MET A 17 -10.05 -1.61 -2.54
CA MET A 17 -9.17 -1.33 -1.41
C MET A 17 -8.08 -0.31 -1.77
N ARG A 18 -7.48 -0.38 -2.97
CA ARG A 18 -6.56 0.67 -3.44
C ARG A 18 -7.22 2.04 -3.47
N GLU A 19 -8.41 2.17 -4.06
CA GLU A 19 -9.12 3.44 -4.12
C GLU A 19 -9.48 3.98 -2.73
N LEU A 20 -9.86 3.08 -1.82
CA LEU A 20 -10.12 3.45 -0.43
C LEU A 20 -8.85 4.00 0.23
N ILE A 21 -7.72 3.30 0.11
CA ILE A 21 -6.45 3.76 0.68
C ILE A 21 -6.00 5.09 0.05
N LYS A 22 -6.23 5.29 -1.25
CA LYS A 22 -5.91 6.55 -1.97
C LYS A 22 -6.73 7.74 -1.48
N SER A 23 -7.98 7.50 -1.07
CA SER A 23 -8.89 8.55 -0.58
C SER A 23 -8.78 8.80 0.92
N CYS A 24 -8.17 7.88 1.65
CA CYS A 24 -7.97 7.94 3.09
C CYS A 24 -6.77 8.81 3.48
N THR A 25 -6.91 9.57 4.57
CA THR A 25 -5.80 10.26 5.23
C THR A 25 -5.49 9.49 6.52
N PRO A 26 -4.30 8.90 6.67
CA PRO A 26 -3.98 8.14 7.86
C PRO A 26 -4.01 9.02 9.12
N GLU A 27 -4.67 8.54 10.17
CA GLU A 27 -4.77 9.21 11.45
C GLU A 27 -4.28 8.28 12.57
N TYR A 28 -3.53 8.84 13.52
CA TYR A 28 -3.07 8.11 14.70
C TYR A 28 -4.08 8.31 15.83
N ASP A 29 -4.57 7.21 16.39
CA ASP A 29 -5.38 7.24 17.60
C ASP A 29 -4.54 6.96 18.84
N HIS A 30 -4.37 7.98 19.66
CA HIS A 30 -3.63 7.91 20.93
C HIS A 30 -4.27 6.95 21.94
N HIS A 31 -5.58 6.67 21.84
CA HIS A 31 -6.26 5.79 22.80
C HIS A 31 -6.01 4.31 22.51
N SER A 32 -5.94 3.94 21.23
CA SER A 32 -5.70 2.55 20.82
C SER A 32 -4.25 2.26 20.40
N ASP A 33 -3.37 3.28 20.42
CA ASP A 33 -1.98 3.19 19.98
C ASP A 33 -1.86 2.57 18.58
N ALA A 34 -2.77 2.97 17.69
CA ALA A 34 -2.92 2.37 16.37
C ALA A 34 -3.16 3.44 15.31
N TRP A 35 -2.66 3.14 14.11
CA TRP A 35 -2.92 3.93 12.92
C TRP A 35 -4.18 3.46 12.22
N TYR A 36 -4.98 4.42 11.75
CA TYR A 36 -6.24 4.19 11.05
C TYR A 36 -6.16 4.80 9.66
N LEU A 37 -6.71 4.09 8.67
CA LEU A 37 -6.93 4.66 7.33
C LEU A 37 -8.10 5.64 7.35
N SER A 38 -9.13 5.30 8.11
CA SER A 38 -10.34 6.09 8.32
C SER A 38 -10.93 5.73 9.67
N PRO A 39 -11.84 6.55 10.23
CA PRO A 39 -12.47 6.25 11.52
C PRO A 39 -13.05 4.83 11.57
N GLY A 40 -12.57 4.02 12.51
CA GLY A 40 -13.00 2.62 12.67
C GLY A 40 -12.35 1.60 11.72
N MET A 41 -11.39 2.01 10.89
CA MET A 41 -10.63 1.13 10.01
C MET A 41 -9.13 1.17 10.33
N PRO A 42 -8.64 0.33 11.27
CA PRO A 42 -7.23 0.27 11.59
C PRO A 42 -6.43 -0.27 10.41
N ILE A 43 -5.19 0.21 10.27
CA ILE A 43 -4.24 -0.31 9.29
C ILE A 43 -3.93 -1.76 9.66
N ASN A 44 -4.01 -2.66 8.67
CA ASN A 44 -3.77 -4.08 8.85
C ASN A 44 -2.82 -4.59 7.76
N GLU A 45 -2.44 -5.86 7.84
CA GLU A 45 -1.52 -6.48 6.88
C GLU A 45 -2.05 -6.46 5.43
N GLU A 46 -3.37 -6.55 5.23
CA GLU A 46 -3.96 -6.50 3.90
C GLU A 46 -3.77 -5.12 3.26
N HIS A 47 -3.99 -4.05 4.04
CA HIS A 47 -3.74 -2.68 3.61
C HIS A 47 -2.26 -2.49 3.25
N ILE A 48 -1.34 -2.95 4.11
CA ILE A 48 0.11 -2.85 3.89
C ILE A 48 0.51 -3.61 2.62
N ARG A 49 -0.04 -4.82 2.40
CA ARG A 49 0.20 -5.62 1.18
C ARG A 49 -0.21 -4.85 -0.07
N ILE A 50 -1.37 -4.20 -0.05
CA ILE A 50 -1.88 -3.43 -1.19
C ILE A 50 -1.00 -2.21 -1.45
N ILE A 51 -0.58 -1.52 -0.41
CA ILE A 51 0.30 -0.34 -0.52
C ILE A 51 1.66 -0.74 -1.09
N LYS A 52 2.27 -1.81 -0.58
CA LYS A 52 3.52 -2.37 -1.11
C LYS A 52 3.40 -2.77 -2.58
N SER A 53 2.22 -3.19 -3.02
CA SER A 53 1.98 -3.60 -4.41
C SER A 53 1.75 -2.44 -5.39
N ASP A 54 1.52 -1.21 -4.89
CA ASP A 54 1.26 -0.02 -5.71
C ASP A 54 2.36 1.03 -5.45
N PRO A 55 3.29 1.23 -6.42
CA PRO A 55 4.38 2.17 -6.28
C PRO A 55 3.93 3.59 -5.96
N TRP A 56 2.79 4.02 -6.50
CA TRP A 56 2.25 5.36 -6.25
C TRP A 56 1.84 5.50 -4.78
N LEU A 57 1.11 4.51 -4.24
CA LEU A 57 0.70 4.51 -2.83
C LEU A 57 1.91 4.49 -1.90
N THR A 58 2.93 3.70 -2.22
CA THR A 58 4.16 3.63 -1.42
C THR A 58 4.90 4.98 -1.38
N VAL A 59 4.92 5.74 -2.48
CA VAL A 59 5.63 7.04 -2.53
C VAL A 59 4.84 8.15 -1.86
N HIS A 60 3.51 8.17 -2.03
CA HIS A 60 2.64 9.23 -1.55
C HIS A 60 2.19 9.07 -0.09
N TRP A 61 2.51 7.94 0.54
CA TRP A 61 2.22 7.73 1.96
C TRP A 61 3.16 8.50 2.90
N PRO A 62 2.69 8.86 4.11
CA PRO A 62 3.48 9.63 5.06
C PRO A 62 4.82 8.95 5.40
N PRO A 63 5.95 9.69 5.43
CA PRO A 63 7.28 9.11 5.64
C PRO A 63 7.42 8.29 6.92
N TYR A 64 6.78 8.70 8.01
CA TYR A 64 6.81 8.00 9.29
C TYR A 64 6.13 6.62 9.20
N LEU A 65 4.98 6.52 8.52
CA LEU A 65 4.31 5.23 8.29
C LEU A 65 5.13 4.31 7.39
N ARG A 66 5.85 4.87 6.43
CA ARG A 66 6.72 4.08 5.56
C ARG A 66 7.84 3.42 6.35
N ALA A 67 8.45 4.16 7.27
CA ALA A 67 9.47 3.61 8.16
C ALA A 67 8.89 2.55 9.10
N GLU A 68 7.72 2.81 9.70
CA GLU A 68 7.06 1.91 10.64
C GLU A 68 6.65 0.56 10.02
N TYR A 69 6.09 0.60 8.80
CA TYR A 69 5.60 -0.61 8.11
C TYR A 69 6.58 -1.22 7.10
N GLY A 70 7.82 -0.73 7.05
CA GLY A 70 8.85 -1.18 6.13
C GLY A 70 8.41 -1.07 4.66
N LEU A 71 7.82 0.06 4.30
CA LEU A 71 7.52 0.40 2.91
C LEU A 71 8.79 0.95 2.25
N LEU A 72 8.98 0.65 0.97
CA LEU A 72 10.17 1.11 0.23
C LEU A 72 10.28 2.64 0.34
N THR A 73 11.47 3.11 0.71
CA THR A 73 11.76 4.54 0.68
C THR A 73 11.89 5.01 -0.77
N LEU A 74 11.63 6.30 -1.01
CA LEU A 74 11.80 6.91 -2.33
C LEU A 74 13.22 6.65 -2.90
N GLU A 75 14.24 6.68 -2.05
CA GLU A 75 15.62 6.35 -2.42
C GLU A 75 15.81 4.88 -2.82
N GLN A 76 15.17 3.94 -2.11
CA GLN A 76 15.20 2.52 -2.48
C GLN A 76 14.49 2.27 -3.81
N MET A 77 13.34 2.89 -4.03
CA MET A 77 12.62 2.75 -5.29
C MET A 77 13.40 3.34 -6.47
N GLN A 78 14.12 4.44 -6.25
CA GLN A 78 14.97 5.05 -7.27
C GLN A 78 16.20 4.20 -7.59
N ARG A 79 16.89 3.64 -6.58
CA ARG A 79 17.98 2.67 -6.83
C ARG A 79 17.50 1.41 -7.54
N ASP A 80 16.35 0.88 -7.15
CA ASP A 80 15.79 -0.31 -7.80
C ASP A 80 15.42 -0.03 -9.25
N TYR A 81 14.93 1.19 -9.55
CA TYR A 81 14.66 1.63 -10.92
C TYR A 81 15.92 1.82 -11.75
N GLU A 82 16.95 2.48 -11.20
CA GLU A 82 18.27 2.64 -11.84
C GLU A 82 18.90 1.27 -12.13
N LYS A 83 18.86 0.36 -11.16
CA LYS A 83 19.35 -1.01 -11.32
C LYS A 83 18.57 -1.80 -12.37
N TRP A 84 17.24 -1.62 -12.44
CA TRP A 84 16.43 -2.23 -13.48
C TRP A 84 16.76 -1.68 -14.87
N GLN A 85 17.03 -0.38 -15.00
CA GLN A 85 17.50 0.20 -16.27
C GLN A 85 18.82 -0.42 -16.73
N ASP A 86 19.76 -0.64 -15.81
CA ASP A 86 21.08 -1.22 -16.11
C ASP A 86 21.03 -2.73 -16.47
N GLU A 87 20.01 -3.47 -16.05
CA GLU A 87 19.84 -4.91 -16.36
C GLU A 87 19.09 -5.16 -17.69
N VAL A 88 18.37 -4.16 -18.21
CA VAL A 88 17.52 -4.28 -19.42
C VAL A 88 18.23 -3.81 -20.69
N TRP A 89 19.41 -3.19 -20.58
CA TRP A 89 20.27 -2.74 -21.69
C TRP A 89 21.63 -3.45 -21.70
#